data_AF-A0A6C0J0F6-F1
#
_entry.id   AF-A0A6C0J0F6-F1
#
_cell.length_a   1.000
_cell.length_b   1.000
_cell.length_c   1.000
_cell.angle_alpha   90.00
_cell.angle_beta   90.00
_cell.angle_gamma   90.00
#
_symmetry.space_group_name_H-M   'P 1'
#
loop_
_entity.id
_entity.type
_entity.pdbx_description
1 polymer ?
#
loop_
_entity_poly.entity_id
_entity_poly.type
_entity_poly.pdbx_seq_one_letter_code
_entity_poly.pdbx_strand_id
1 'polypeptide(L)'
;MYFYLIIAIFILIVIMQNKNRGMKSSIEKLIRQSARYATAAQQDKSPVIAVLHANYAAAYLYAVKDISSNSQIHNATGIDVKKFSEHVTNVQDMVTKKTTETCPEFAGNVDIYLAEIGGEA
;
A
#
# COMPACT_ATOMS: atom_id res chain seq x y z
N MET A 1 46.29 -13.40 11.51
CA MET A 1 45.49 -13.50 10.27
C MET A 1 44.03 -13.86 10.55
N TYR A 2 43.75 -14.91 11.31
CA TYR A 2 42.36 -15.33 11.66
C TYR A 2 41.56 -14.31 12.48
N PHE A 3 42.20 -13.53 13.36
CA PHE A 3 41.53 -12.49 14.15
C PHE A 3 40.88 -11.39 13.29
N TYR A 4 41.59 -10.90 12.27
CA TYR A 4 41.05 -9.91 11.32
C TYR A 4 39.88 -10.48 10.50
N LEU A 5 39.93 -11.78 10.18
CA LEU A 5 38.85 -12.47 9.48
C LEU A 5 37.59 -12.57 10.35
N ILE A 6 37.74 -12.87 11.65
CA ILE A 6 36.61 -12.90 12.61
C ILE A 6 35.98 -11.51 12.74
N ILE A 7 36.79 -10.45 12.86
CA ILE A 7 36.30 -9.07 12.92
C ILE A 7 35.54 -8.71 11.63
N ALA A 8 36.07 -9.06 10.46
CA ALA A 8 35.41 -8.79 9.19
C ALA A 8 34.05 -9.50 9.08
N ILE A 9 33.95 -10.77 9.51
CA ILE A 9 32.68 -11.51 9.57
C ILE A 9 31.71 -10.84 10.53
N PHE A 10 32.17 -10.44 11.72
CA PHE A 10 31.31 -9.76 12.70
C PHE A 10 30.76 -8.45 12.16
N ILE A 11 31.61 -7.61 11.54
CA ILE A 11 31.18 -6.36 10.90
C ILE A 11 30.14 -6.63 9.81
N LEU A 12 30.37 -7.66 8.97
CA LEU A 12 29.43 -8.04 7.91
C LEU A 12 28.06 -8.45 8.48
N ILE A 13 28.04 -9.24 9.57
CA ILE A 13 26.80 -9.63 10.26
C ILE A 13 26.06 -8.39 10.77
N VAL A 14 26.76 -7.44 11.42
CA VAL A 14 26.14 -6.20 11.93
C VAL A 14 25.55 -5.37 10.80
N ILE A 15 26.26 -5.23 9.67
CA ILE A 15 25.76 -4.51 8.49
C ILE A 15 24.50 -5.17 7.93
N MET A 16 24.49 -6.50 7.79
CA MET A 16 23.33 -7.24 7.29
C MET A 16 22.12 -7.12 8.21
N GLN A 17 22.33 -7.19 9.53
CA GLN A 17 21.25 -6.99 10.50
C GLN A 17 20.69 -5.57 10.45
N ASN A 18 21.53 -4.55 10.31
CA ASN A 18 21.07 -3.17 10.21
C ASN A 18 20.24 -2.93 8.95
N LYS A 19 20.69 -3.44 7.79
CA LYS A 19 19.91 -3.39 6.54
C LYS A 19 18.54 -4.03 6.69
N ASN A 20 18.47 -5.21 7.33
CA ASN A 20 17.21 -5.92 7.53
C ASN A 20 16.24 -5.14 8.44
N ARG A 21 16.75 -4.54 9.53
CA ARG A 21 15.97 -3.66 10.41
C ARG A 21 15.43 -2.43 9.67
N GLY A 22 16.26 -1.80 8.85
CA GLY A 22 15.87 -0.65 8.03
C GLY A 22 14.73 -1.01 7.06
N MET A 23 14.86 -2.12 6.34
CA MET A 23 13.82 -2.60 5.42
C MET A 23 12.50 -2.90 6.16
N LYS A 24 12.57 -3.63 7.28
CA LYS A 24 11.39 -3.92 8.11
C LYS A 24 10.66 -2.63 8.54
N SER A 25 11.40 -1.62 9.00
CA SER A 25 10.83 -0.34 9.41
C SER A 25 10.16 0.41 8.25
N SER A 26 10.75 0.37 7.05
CA SER A 26 10.15 0.98 5.85
C SER A 26 8.84 0.29 5.47
N ILE A 27 8.81 -1.05 5.45
CA ILE A 27 7.61 -1.83 5.18
C ILE A 27 6.49 -1.49 6.17
N GLU A 28 6.80 -1.51 7.47
CA GLU A 28 5.83 -1.17 8.52
C GLU A 28 5.27 0.25 8.35
N LYS A 29 6.12 1.21 7.98
CA LYS A 29 5.69 2.60 7.74
C LYS A 29 4.74 2.69 6.55
N LEU A 30 5.07 2.08 5.42
CA LEU A 30 4.23 2.14 4.21
C LEU A 30 2.89 1.44 4.43
N ILE A 31 2.88 0.25 5.02
CA ILE A 31 1.63 -0.47 5.38
C ILE A 31 0.78 0.38 6.33
N ARG A 32 1.38 0.98 7.36
CA ARG A 32 0.66 1.84 8.30
C ARG A 32 0.10 3.08 7.62
N GLN A 33 0.82 3.72 6.70
CA GLN A 33 0.31 4.87 5.96
C GLN A 33 -0.84 4.46 5.03
N SER A 34 -0.69 3.36 4.30
CA SER A 34 -1.76 2.80 3.46
C SER A 34 -3.04 2.59 4.28
N ALA A 35 -2.94 1.92 5.43
CA ALA A 35 -4.08 1.69 6.33
C ALA A 35 -4.69 3.00 6.85
N ARG A 36 -3.85 3.96 7.29
CA ARG A 36 -4.31 5.25 7.81
C ARG A 36 -5.10 6.05 6.78
N TYR A 37 -4.60 6.13 5.56
CA TYR A 37 -5.28 6.84 4.48
C TYR A 37 -6.54 6.11 4.03
N ALA A 38 -6.56 4.78 4.03
CA ALA A 38 -7.78 4.02 3.75
C ALA A 38 -8.87 4.27 4.81
N THR A 39 -8.49 4.40 6.09
CA THR A 39 -9.43 4.78 7.16
C THR A 39 -9.88 6.24 7.02
N ALA A 40 -8.96 7.17 6.74
CA ALA A 40 -9.29 8.58 6.55
C ALA A 40 -10.29 8.78 5.40
N ALA A 41 -10.07 8.12 4.27
CA ALA A 41 -10.96 8.17 3.11
C ALA A 41 -12.41 7.78 3.44
N GLN A 42 -12.61 6.80 4.35
CA GLN A 42 -13.94 6.40 4.80
C GLN A 42 -14.58 7.41 5.76
N GLN A 43 -13.77 8.20 6.47
CA GLN A 43 -14.21 9.20 7.45
C GLN A 43 -14.46 10.57 6.80
N ASP A 44 -13.91 10.82 5.61
CA ASP A 44 -14.03 12.09 4.91
C ASP A 44 -15.46 12.34 4.43
N LYS A 45 -15.96 13.53 4.75
CA LYS A 45 -17.28 13.99 4.29
C LYS A 45 -17.24 14.57 2.88
N SER A 46 -16.12 15.18 2.49
CA SER A 46 -15.94 15.73 1.15
C SER A 46 -15.56 14.60 0.19
N PRO A 47 -16.34 14.36 -0.89
CA PRO A 47 -16.04 13.30 -1.85
C PRO A 47 -14.65 13.41 -2.49
N VAL A 48 -14.22 14.63 -2.81
CA VAL A 48 -12.89 14.90 -3.40
C VAL A 48 -11.75 14.53 -2.45
N ILE A 49 -11.88 14.90 -1.17
CA ILE A 49 -10.86 14.57 -0.16
C ILE A 49 -10.86 13.07 0.14
N ALA A 50 -12.03 12.44 0.16
CA ALA A 50 -12.15 11.00 0.32
C ALA A 50 -11.38 10.27 -0.80
N VAL A 51 -11.59 10.62 -2.07
CA VAL A 51 -10.87 10.02 -3.22
C VAL A 51 -9.37 10.28 -3.14
N LEU A 52 -8.95 11.48 -2.74
CA LEU A 52 -7.53 11.80 -2.54
C LEU A 52 -6.88 10.84 -1.53
N HIS A 53 -7.48 10.67 -0.35
CA HIS A 53 -6.95 9.76 0.65
C HIS A 53 -7.03 8.30 0.21
N ALA A 54 -8.07 7.89 -0.50
CA ALA A 54 -8.18 6.53 -1.01
C ALA A 54 -7.07 6.22 -2.03
N ASN A 55 -6.76 7.16 -2.91
CA ASN A 55 -5.66 7.04 -3.87
C ASN A 55 -4.29 7.02 -3.18
N TYR A 56 -4.08 7.80 -2.12
CA TYR A 56 -2.85 7.72 -1.30
C TYR A 56 -2.73 6.37 -0.61
N ALA A 57 -3.83 5.82 -0.10
CA ALA A 57 -3.85 4.49 0.50
C ALA A 57 -3.35 3.42 -0.49
N ALA A 58 -3.88 3.45 -1.71
CA ALA A 58 -3.47 2.55 -2.79
C ALA A 58 -2.01 2.78 -3.22
N ALA A 59 -1.58 4.03 -3.34
CA ALA A 59 -0.20 4.37 -3.70
C ALA A 59 0.83 3.81 -2.70
N TYR A 60 0.57 3.94 -1.39
CA TYR A 60 1.45 3.34 -0.37
C TYR A 60 1.44 1.81 -0.41
N LEU A 61 0.31 1.19 -0.73
CA LEU A 61 0.22 -0.27 -0.94
C LEU A 61 1.07 -0.72 -2.14
N TYR A 62 0.96 -0.03 -3.28
CA TYR A 62 1.77 -0.38 -4.45
C TYR A 62 3.26 -0.13 -4.20
N ALA A 63 3.61 0.99 -3.57
CA ALA A 63 4.99 1.30 -3.22
C ALA A 63 5.64 0.22 -2.35
N VAL A 64 4.93 -0.35 -1.36
CA VAL A 64 5.50 -1.43 -0.54
C VAL A 64 5.64 -2.74 -1.31
N LYS A 65 4.72 -3.03 -2.24
CA LYS A 65 4.76 -4.21 -3.11
C LYS A 65 5.85 -4.13 -4.18
N ASP A 66 6.22 -2.93 -4.61
CA ASP A 66 7.31 -2.73 -5.57
C ASP A 66 8.69 -2.96 -4.94
N ILE A 67 8.84 -2.71 -3.64
CA ILE A 67 10.13 -2.85 -2.93
C ILE A 67 10.24 -4.12 -2.08
N SER A 68 9.16 -4.89 -1.94
CA SER A 68 9.09 -6.05 -1.05
C SER A 68 8.18 -7.15 -1.59
N SER A 69 8.54 -8.42 -1.34
CA SER A 69 7.65 -9.55 -1.58
C SER A 69 6.54 -9.65 -0.53
N ASN A 70 5.45 -10.36 -0.85
CA ASN A 70 4.38 -10.63 0.11
C ASN A 70 4.89 -11.33 1.39
N SER A 71 5.89 -12.21 1.29
CA SER A 71 6.44 -12.87 2.47
C SER A 71 7.24 -11.90 3.34
N GLN A 72 8.00 -10.98 2.74
CA GLN A 72 8.72 -9.94 3.47
C GLN A 72 7.74 -8.99 4.18
N ILE A 73 6.63 -8.64 3.53
CA ILE A 73 5.57 -7.84 4.14
C ILE A 73 4.94 -8.56 5.32
N HIS A 74 4.53 -9.83 5.14
CA HIS A 74 3.96 -10.64 6.21
C HIS A 74 4.93 -10.79 7.39
N ASN A 75 6.21 -11.10 7.13
CA ASN A 75 7.22 -11.25 8.17
C ASN A 75 7.51 -9.93 8.91
N ALA A 76 7.36 -8.79 8.23
CA ALA A 76 7.56 -7.48 8.84
C ALA A 76 6.39 -7.05 9.72
N THR A 77 5.15 -7.27 9.27
CA THR A 77 3.95 -6.64 9.85
C THR A 77 2.95 -7.61 10.46
N GLY A 78 3.04 -8.90 10.15
CA GLY A 78 2.11 -9.94 10.57
C GLY A 78 0.78 -9.97 9.80
N ILE A 79 0.59 -9.11 8.79
CA ILE A 79 -0.69 -9.03 8.06
C ILE A 79 -0.81 -10.12 7.00
N ASP A 80 -2.04 -10.49 6.65
CA ASP A 80 -2.34 -11.14 5.38
C ASP A 80 -2.33 -10.09 4.27
N VAL A 81 -1.32 -10.16 3.39
CA VAL A 81 -1.09 -9.16 2.34
C VAL A 81 -2.20 -9.16 1.30
N LYS A 82 -2.79 -10.33 1.00
CA LYS A 82 -3.88 -10.43 0.03
C LYS A 82 -5.13 -9.76 0.60
N LYS A 83 -5.53 -10.14 1.82
CA LYS A 83 -6.67 -9.55 2.51
C LYS A 83 -6.50 -8.04 2.70
N PHE A 84 -5.31 -7.60 3.09
CA PHE A 84 -5.00 -6.17 3.24
C PHE A 84 -5.13 -5.42 1.91
N SER A 85 -4.58 -5.99 0.82
CA SER A 85 -4.68 -5.40 -0.51
C SER A 85 -6.14 -5.23 -0.95
N GLU A 86 -6.94 -6.29 -0.78
CA GLU A 86 -8.37 -6.27 -1.10
C GLU A 86 -9.12 -5.18 -0.33
N HIS A 87 -8.87 -5.04 0.99
CA HIS A 87 -9.50 -3.97 1.76
C HIS A 87 -9.13 -2.56 1.27
N VAL A 88 -7.87 -2.32 0.93
CA VAL A 88 -7.42 -1.01 0.44
C VAL A 88 -8.02 -0.70 -0.92
N THR A 89 -8.01 -1.64 -1.86
CA THR A 89 -8.59 -1.44 -3.21
C THR A 89 -10.10 -1.31 -3.16
N ASN A 90 -10.78 -2.04 -2.28
CA ASN A 90 -12.24 -1.91 -2.11
C ASN A 90 -12.63 -0.54 -1.55
N VAL A 91 -11.82 0.03 -0.65
CA VAL A 91 -12.02 1.42 -0.19
C VAL A 91 -11.85 2.41 -1.34
N GLN A 92 -10.82 2.20 -2.18
CA GLN A 92 -10.61 3.04 -3.36
C GLN A 92 -11.79 2.99 -4.34
N ASP A 93 -12.27 1.79 -4.67
CA ASP A 93 -13.43 1.59 -5.54
C ASP A 93 -14.69 2.23 -4.95
N MET A 94 -15.02 1.89 -3.70
CA MET A 94 -16.19 2.41 -2.98
C MET A 94 -16.22 3.95 -2.97
N VAL A 95 -15.10 4.58 -2.62
CA VAL A 95 -15.01 6.03 -2.51
C VAL A 95 -15.05 6.71 -3.89
N THR A 96 -14.48 6.07 -4.91
CA THR A 96 -14.56 6.54 -6.31
C THR A 96 -16.01 6.53 -6.79
N LYS A 97 -16.72 5.40 -6.61
CA LYS A 97 -18.15 5.26 -6.96
C LYS A 97 -19.01 6.28 -6.25
N LYS A 98 -18.84 6.40 -4.93
CA LYS A 98 -19.56 7.41 -4.13
C LYS A 98 -19.31 8.83 -4.63
N THR A 99 -18.11 9.12 -5.13
CA THR A 99 -17.77 10.44 -5.64
C THR A 99 -18.44 10.73 -6.96
N THR A 100 -18.49 9.79 -7.89
CA THR A 100 -19.24 9.95 -9.15
C THR A 100 -20.75 10.00 -8.93
N GLU A 101 -21.27 9.30 -7.90
CA GLU A 101 -22.69 9.40 -7.52
C GLU A 101 -23.04 10.76 -6.92
N THR A 102 -22.15 11.32 -6.08
CA THR A 102 -22.38 12.60 -5.39
C THR A 102 -22.07 13.81 -6.28
N CYS A 103 -21.09 13.69 -7.17
CA CYS A 103 -20.62 14.72 -8.09
C CYS A 103 -20.58 14.14 -9.53
N PRO A 104 -21.75 13.96 -10.19
CA PRO A 104 -21.83 13.36 -11.53
C PRO A 104 -21.03 14.12 -12.59
N GLU A 105 -20.77 15.41 -12.39
CA GLU A 105 -19.94 16.23 -13.26
C GLU A 105 -18.46 15.79 -13.32
N PHE A 106 -18.01 14.95 -12.37
CA PHE A 106 -16.68 14.36 -12.42
C PHE A 106 -16.63 13.07 -13.25
N ALA A 107 -17.78 12.52 -13.66
CA ALA A 107 -17.81 11.37 -14.54
C ALA A 107 -17.39 11.77 -15.96
N GLY A 108 -16.45 11.00 -16.53
CA GLY A 108 -16.01 11.15 -17.92
C GLY A 108 -16.65 10.11 -18.84
N ASN A 109 -16.28 10.16 -20.12
CA ASN A 109 -16.64 9.11 -21.08
C ASN A 109 -15.85 7.83 -20.77
N VAL A 110 -16.53 6.69 -20.81
CA VAL A 110 -15.94 5.37 -20.51
C VAL A 110 -15.64 4.60 -21.78
N ASP A 111 -14.55 3.83 -21.75
CA ASP A 111 -14.30 2.79 -22.75
C ASP A 111 -15.24 1.61 -22.50
N ILE A 112 -16.10 1.30 -23.46
CA ILE A 112 -17.16 0.31 -23.31
C ILE A 112 -16.59 -1.10 -23.08
N TYR A 113 -15.50 -1.46 -23.76
CA TYR A 113 -14.89 -2.78 -23.63
C TYR A 113 -14.32 -2.99 -22.22
N LEU A 114 -13.61 -1.99 -21.69
CA LEU A 114 -13.07 -2.05 -20.33
C LEU A 114 -14.18 -1.96 -19.27
N ALA A 115 -15.22 -1.15 -19.51
CA ALA A 115 -16.36 -1.05 -18.60
C ALA A 115 -17.12 -2.38 -18.47
N GLU A 116 -17.30 -3.12 -19.56
CA GLU A 116 -17.95 -4.44 -19.55
C GLU A 116 -17.13 -5.48 -18.76
N ILE A 117 -15.81 -5.52 -18.97
CA ILE A 117 -14.91 -6.39 -18.19
C ILE A 117 -14.89 -5.99 -16.71
N GLY A 118 -14.93 -4.69 -16.43
CA GLY A 118 -14.93 -4.12 -15.08
C GLY A 118 -16.26 -4.25 -14.33
N GLY A 119 -17.36 -4.59 -15.02
CA GLY A 119 -18.70 -4.65 -14.44
C GLY A 119 -19.32 -3.27 -14.16
N GLU A 120 -18.90 -2.25 -14.91
CA GLU A 120 -19.35 -0.85 -14.78
C GLU A 120 -20.32 -0.44 -15.92
N ALA A 121 -20.62 -1.35 -16.86
CA ALA A 121 -21.53 -1.18 -18.01
C ALA A 121 -22.91 -1.79 -17.78
#